data_AF-A0A960ATZ6-F1
#
_entry.id   AF-A0A960ATZ6-F1
#
_cell.length_a   1.000
_cell.length_b   1.000
_cell.length_c   1.000
_cell.angle_alpha   90.00
_cell.angle_beta   90.00
_cell.angle_gamma   90.00
#
_symmetry.space_group_name_H-M   'P 1'
#
loop_
_entity.id
_entity.type
_entity.pdbx_description
1 polymer ?
#
loop_
_entity_poly.entity_id
_entity_poly.type
_entity_poly.pdbx_seq_one_letter_code
_entity_poly.pdbx_strand_id
1 'polypeptide(L)'
;MADTDTDGDGTADCVDRCDDNPALVESTRCGCEIETDEDGDGVPGCIDACPADPDKSESEGVCGCGVADTDTDDDGRYDCVDQCPLDPGKSEPGVCGCGVADTDTDGDGTADCTDGCPADPGKSEPGVCGCGVADTDTDGDGTADCIDPVIILTKSADPVSVPETGGPVTFTFKVDNTGPVAVELDGLSDTVFGNLKDQGSCGTGGTIETDGSYSCTVTRTLAADDLATHTNKASAVVSSAEGVQGNATDTAAVAFTDVAPTVTLAKTVTGPSSQLESEATFGYELAITNTSAETVTIQKLTDDHTLSRGCENLINTEIAAGKTATCAYTVQQSKPGEIANTATVTVVDNDGSTATANASASVTVRPLPTLRLAVAPTSDDGGDATMDDWTLSAMAVQPAGDAFNFATPGGSGVIHKVHPGITYTLGSAGPDGYTAGSWTCDGGTVAGASVAVMEGHNVTCTLATDDIATPPWTFPEKATLKVKALKKAKKIRSAGRTKLVRKISVGEGQTASVTVKILPKKARKTVTVKKTKQRVVVRTGNAPRKTRIRVRITSGGSGYSTTTWVRTWRVR
;
A
#
# COMPACT_ATOMS: atom_id res chain seq x y z
N MET A 1 51.34 145.75 79.76
CA MET A 1 50.36 145.92 78.68
C MET A 1 49.02 145.58 79.30
N ALA A 2 48.00 146.43 79.15
CA ALA A 2 46.65 146.05 79.54
C ALA A 2 46.13 145.08 78.49
N ASP A 3 45.55 143.98 78.94
CA ASP A 3 44.91 143.00 78.07
C ASP A 3 43.56 143.55 77.59
N THR A 4 43.17 143.19 76.37
CA THR A 4 41.96 143.74 75.72
C THR A 4 40.78 142.80 75.96
N ASP A 5 39.58 143.36 75.94
CA ASP A 5 38.29 142.65 75.97
C ASP A 5 37.63 143.03 74.63
N THR A 6 37.74 142.12 73.66
CA THR A 6 37.49 142.37 72.23
C THR A 6 36.00 142.46 71.94
N ASP A 7 35.17 141.65 72.58
CA ASP A 7 33.72 141.66 72.40
C ASP A 7 32.97 142.50 73.46
N GLY A 8 33.67 142.92 74.52
CA GLY A 8 33.20 143.89 75.50
C GLY A 8 32.24 143.30 76.53
N ASP A 9 32.28 141.99 76.76
CA ASP A 9 31.39 141.30 77.70
C ASP A 9 31.80 141.47 79.18
N GLY A 10 32.98 142.02 79.42
CA GLY A 10 33.57 142.24 80.74
C GLY A 10 34.63 141.21 81.13
N THR A 11 34.92 140.23 80.27
CA THR A 11 35.96 139.21 80.41
C THR A 11 37.09 139.49 79.40
N ALA A 12 38.34 139.55 79.87
CA ALA A 12 39.46 139.83 78.96
C ALA A 12 39.78 138.62 78.06
N ASP A 13 40.21 138.87 76.83
CA ASP A 13 40.47 137.87 75.79
C ASP A 13 41.35 136.71 76.28
N CYS A 14 42.31 136.95 77.19
CA CYS A 14 43.18 135.87 77.67
C CYS A 14 42.46 134.80 78.51
N VAL A 15 41.25 135.08 78.99
CA VAL A 15 40.42 134.16 79.77
C VAL A 15 39.02 133.95 79.20
N ASP A 16 38.69 134.61 78.09
CA ASP A 16 37.52 134.29 77.27
C ASP A 16 37.89 133.26 76.20
N ARG A 17 37.17 132.12 76.17
CA ARG A 17 37.39 131.10 75.12
C ARG A 17 36.63 131.40 73.84
N CYS A 18 35.71 132.35 73.87
CA CYS A 18 34.90 132.82 72.77
C CYS A 18 35.04 134.35 72.70
N ASP A 19 36.28 134.81 72.59
CA ASP A 19 36.76 136.21 72.60
C ASP A 19 36.12 137.16 71.56
N ASP A 20 35.34 136.61 70.62
CA ASP A 20 34.60 137.33 69.59
C ASP A 20 33.05 137.25 69.79
N ASN A 21 32.54 136.58 70.82
CA ASN A 21 31.09 136.40 71.04
C ASN A 21 30.66 136.85 72.45
N PRO A 22 30.06 138.04 72.58
CA PRO A 22 29.79 138.68 73.87
C PRO A 22 28.65 138.03 74.68
N ALA A 23 28.12 136.90 74.22
CA ALA A 23 27.09 136.11 74.89
C ALA A 23 27.64 134.83 75.55
N LEU A 24 28.88 134.42 75.25
CA LEU A 24 29.44 133.14 75.71
C LEU A 24 30.88 133.34 76.17
N VAL A 25 31.21 132.91 77.39
CA VAL A 25 32.57 133.03 77.97
C VAL A 25 33.33 131.69 77.97
N GLU A 26 32.61 130.57 77.78
CA GLU A 26 33.16 129.22 77.62
C GLU A 26 32.49 128.49 76.45
N SER A 27 33.24 127.61 75.77
CA SER A 27 32.76 126.83 74.63
C SER A 27 31.66 125.83 75.01
N THR A 28 30.57 125.81 74.27
CA THR A 28 29.46 124.84 74.38
C THR A 28 29.68 123.61 73.47
N ARG A 29 28.67 122.74 73.35
CA ARG A 29 28.74 121.51 72.55
C ARG A 29 28.80 121.79 71.04
N CYS A 30 28.24 122.92 70.59
CA CYS A 30 28.44 123.49 69.25
C CYS A 30 29.50 124.62 69.20
N GLY A 31 30.40 124.68 70.19
CA GLY A 31 31.48 125.66 70.23
C GLY A 31 31.02 127.04 70.69
N CYS A 32 31.43 128.09 69.97
CA CYS A 32 31.10 129.49 70.26
C CYS A 32 29.90 130.01 69.45
N GLU A 33 29.14 129.11 68.80
CA GLU A 33 27.91 129.44 68.06
C GLU A 33 26.67 129.29 68.95
N ILE A 34 25.64 130.10 68.70
CA ILE A 34 24.38 130.03 69.43
C ILE A 34 23.60 128.82 68.90
N GLU A 35 23.17 127.94 69.81
CA GLU A 35 22.36 126.76 69.52
C GLU A 35 21.04 127.18 68.84
N THR A 36 20.96 127.12 67.50
CA THR A 36 19.72 127.30 66.72
C THR A 36 19.26 125.95 66.20
N ASP A 37 18.05 125.59 66.56
CA ASP A 37 17.31 124.40 66.15
C ASP A 37 16.32 124.84 65.05
N GLU A 38 16.60 124.47 63.79
CA GLU A 38 15.93 125.04 62.59
C GLU A 38 14.55 124.41 62.36
N ASP A 39 14.37 123.13 62.64
CA ASP A 39 13.11 122.41 62.48
C ASP A 39 12.38 122.13 63.81
N GLY A 40 13.03 122.37 64.95
CA GLY A 40 12.40 122.44 66.27
C GLY A 40 12.30 121.09 66.98
N ASP A 41 13.14 120.11 66.61
CA ASP A 41 13.12 118.76 67.15
C ASP A 41 13.90 118.59 68.47
N GLY A 42 14.58 119.66 68.92
CA GLY A 42 15.36 119.71 70.13
C GLY A 42 16.85 119.37 69.94
N VAL A 43 17.30 119.08 68.71
CA VAL A 43 18.71 118.92 68.33
C VAL A 43 19.17 120.17 67.55
N PRO A 44 20.19 120.90 68.05
CA PRO A 44 20.71 122.05 67.33
C PRO A 44 21.28 121.65 65.96
N GLY A 45 20.99 122.43 64.91
CA GLY A 45 21.28 122.06 63.52
C GLY A 45 22.76 121.79 63.21
N CYS A 46 23.68 122.27 64.06
CA CYS A 46 25.12 121.98 64.00
C CYS A 46 25.48 120.50 64.27
N ILE A 47 24.61 119.76 64.96
CA ILE A 47 24.80 118.35 65.32
C ILE A 47 23.64 117.46 64.86
N ASP A 48 22.67 118.04 64.15
CA ASP A 48 21.55 117.34 63.54
C ASP A 48 21.97 116.71 62.19
N ALA A 49 21.62 115.44 61.99
CA ALA A 49 21.88 114.73 60.75
C ALA A 49 20.96 115.18 59.61
N CYS A 50 19.74 115.64 59.92
CA CYS A 50 18.81 116.23 58.96
C CYS A 50 18.27 117.56 59.51
N PRO A 51 19.04 118.68 59.41
CA PRO A 51 18.71 119.97 60.02
C PRO A 51 17.40 120.66 59.57
N ALA A 52 16.61 120.02 58.70
CA ALA A 52 15.35 120.52 58.18
C ALA A 52 14.24 119.46 58.19
N ASP A 53 14.48 118.30 58.80
CA ASP A 53 13.51 117.20 58.94
C ASP A 53 13.29 116.91 60.44
N PRO A 54 12.22 117.45 61.03
CA PRO A 54 12.00 117.38 62.48
C PRO A 54 11.70 115.97 62.99
N ASP A 55 11.49 114.99 62.09
CA ASP A 55 11.29 113.59 62.45
C ASP A 55 12.62 112.77 62.43
N LYS A 56 13.76 113.37 62.03
CA LYS A 56 15.06 112.68 61.83
C LYS A 56 16.30 113.43 62.36
N SER A 57 16.38 113.55 63.69
CA SER A 57 17.40 114.37 64.37
C SER A 57 18.81 113.74 64.52
N GLU A 58 18.89 112.42 64.68
CA GLU A 58 20.14 111.72 65.03
C GLU A 58 20.76 110.94 63.84
N SER A 59 20.00 110.70 62.78
CA SER A 59 20.46 110.03 61.56
C SER A 59 19.52 110.26 60.37
N GLU A 60 20.04 110.26 59.13
CA GLU A 60 19.24 110.42 57.91
C GLU A 60 18.24 109.28 57.62
N GLY A 61 18.30 108.18 58.39
CA GLY A 61 17.49 106.99 58.13
C GLY A 61 17.89 106.30 56.82
N VAL A 62 17.06 105.37 56.34
CA VAL A 62 17.38 104.58 55.13
C VAL A 62 16.85 105.26 53.86
N CYS A 63 15.72 105.95 53.96
CA CYS A 63 15.13 106.73 52.88
C CYS A 63 15.72 108.15 52.73
N GLY A 64 16.66 108.54 53.60
CA GLY A 64 17.22 109.90 53.66
C GLY A 64 16.27 110.91 54.33
N CYS A 65 16.71 112.17 54.41
CA CYS A 65 15.92 113.26 54.98
C CYS A 65 14.68 113.58 54.13
N GLY A 66 13.56 113.89 54.76
CA GLY A 66 12.29 114.30 54.15
C GLY A 66 11.42 113.17 53.61
N VAL A 67 11.86 111.91 53.75
CA VAL A 67 11.08 110.71 53.42
C VAL A 67 11.00 109.83 54.66
N ALA A 68 9.77 109.53 55.08
CA ALA A 68 9.53 108.64 56.20
C ALA A 68 10.06 107.24 55.87
N ASP A 69 10.77 106.64 56.82
CA ASP A 69 11.16 105.22 56.76
C ASP A 69 9.93 104.37 57.08
N THR A 70 8.95 104.38 56.17
CA THR A 70 7.71 103.59 56.25
C THR A 70 7.91 102.28 55.53
N ASP A 71 7.52 101.19 56.18
CA ASP A 71 7.50 99.83 55.66
C ASP A 71 6.01 99.43 55.64
N THR A 72 5.38 99.52 54.47
CA THR A 72 3.91 99.41 54.35
C THR A 72 3.42 97.96 54.50
N ASP A 73 4.23 96.99 54.13
CA ASP A 73 3.90 95.56 54.21
C ASP A 73 4.62 94.82 55.35
N ASP A 74 5.45 95.51 56.13
CA ASP A 74 6.16 95.01 57.29
C ASP A 74 7.17 93.87 56.95
N ASP A 75 7.80 93.93 55.76
CA ASP A 75 8.76 92.93 55.28
C ASP A 75 10.21 93.17 55.75
N GLY A 76 10.44 94.33 56.37
CA GLY A 76 11.73 94.79 56.85
C GLY A 76 12.49 95.71 55.90
N ARG A 77 11.92 96.05 54.73
CA ARG A 77 12.48 97.01 53.77
C ARG A 77 11.50 98.17 53.54
N TYR A 78 11.98 99.37 53.77
CA TYR A 78 11.15 100.57 53.63
C TYR A 78 10.71 100.81 52.18
N ASP A 79 9.49 101.31 51.99
CA ASP A 79 8.82 101.53 50.70
C ASP A 79 9.70 102.27 49.66
N CYS A 80 10.54 103.19 50.13
CA CYS A 80 11.42 104.00 49.29
C CYS A 80 12.55 103.21 48.61
N VAL A 81 12.95 102.10 49.21
CA VAL A 81 14.00 101.21 48.72
C VAL A 81 13.42 99.85 48.33
N ASP A 82 12.13 99.59 48.55
CA ASP A 82 11.41 98.39 48.14
C ASP A 82 10.84 98.51 46.72
N GLN A 83 11.04 97.48 45.87
CA GLN A 83 10.49 97.45 44.51
C GLN A 83 9.11 96.79 44.42
N CYS A 84 8.64 96.21 45.52
CA CYS A 84 7.33 95.65 45.78
C CYS A 84 6.77 96.12 47.15
N PRO A 85 6.51 97.43 47.37
CA PRO A 85 6.15 98.00 48.69
C PRO A 85 4.82 97.53 49.33
N LEU A 86 4.16 96.54 48.73
CA LEU A 86 2.87 96.00 49.16
C LEU A 86 2.89 94.46 49.20
N ASP A 87 4.03 93.83 48.94
CA ASP A 87 4.21 92.38 48.97
C ASP A 87 5.17 91.96 50.11
N PRO A 88 4.64 91.54 51.27
CA PRO A 88 5.47 91.17 52.41
C PRO A 88 6.35 89.92 52.17
N GLY A 89 6.15 89.22 51.06
CA GLY A 89 6.95 88.07 50.67
C GLY A 89 8.12 88.39 49.74
N LYS A 90 8.20 89.62 49.20
CA LYS A 90 9.20 90.01 48.20
C LYS A 90 9.52 91.49 48.26
N SER A 91 10.81 91.81 48.29
CA SER A 91 11.31 93.17 48.11
C SER A 91 11.82 93.50 46.69
N GLU A 92 11.84 92.51 45.81
CA GLU A 92 12.11 92.66 44.39
C GLU A 92 11.08 91.85 43.57
N PRO A 93 10.58 92.36 42.42
CA PRO A 93 9.50 91.72 41.67
C PRO A 93 9.79 90.27 41.23
N GLY A 94 11.05 89.90 41.04
CA GLY A 94 11.39 88.56 40.54
C GLY A 94 10.79 88.27 39.16
N VAL A 95 10.61 86.99 38.83
CA VAL A 95 10.13 86.53 37.52
C VAL A 95 8.61 86.62 37.41
N CYS A 96 7.91 86.32 38.50
CA CYS A 96 6.46 86.34 38.60
C CYS A 96 5.87 87.72 38.94
N GLY A 97 6.71 88.73 39.19
CA GLY A 97 6.29 90.03 39.69
C GLY A 97 5.98 90.04 41.19
N CYS A 98 5.52 91.19 41.69
CA CYS A 98 5.05 91.35 43.06
C CYS A 98 3.69 90.66 43.27
N GLY A 99 3.48 90.07 44.43
CA GLY A 99 2.26 89.40 44.87
C GLY A 99 2.13 87.92 44.46
N VAL A 100 3.10 87.38 43.71
CA VAL A 100 3.13 85.98 43.27
C VAL A 100 4.51 85.41 43.56
N ALA A 101 4.62 84.38 44.41
CA ALA A 101 5.88 83.75 44.74
C ALA A 101 6.58 83.18 43.48
N ASP A 102 7.90 83.34 43.37
CA ASP A 102 8.73 82.67 42.35
C ASP A 102 8.96 81.19 42.76
N THR A 103 7.88 80.49 43.08
CA THR A 103 7.94 79.07 43.42
C THR A 103 8.24 78.29 42.15
N ASP A 104 9.19 77.38 42.25
CA ASP A 104 9.54 76.40 41.22
C ASP A 104 9.26 75.04 41.84
N THR A 105 8.07 74.50 41.55
CA THR A 105 7.50 73.33 42.23
C THR A 105 8.24 72.04 41.87
N ASP A 106 8.76 71.92 40.66
CA ASP A 106 9.49 70.74 40.19
C ASP A 106 11.03 70.90 40.18
N GLY A 107 11.52 72.12 40.30
CA GLY A 107 12.95 72.42 40.42
C GLY A 107 13.68 72.47 39.09
N ASP A 108 12.99 72.73 37.98
CA ASP A 108 13.58 72.79 36.64
C ASP A 108 14.31 74.11 36.33
N GLY A 109 14.13 75.11 37.20
CA GLY A 109 14.68 76.46 37.09
C GLY A 109 13.70 77.49 36.50
N THR A 110 12.48 77.09 36.14
CA THR A 110 11.39 77.95 35.68
C THR A 110 10.38 78.12 36.80
N ALA A 111 10.04 79.36 37.15
CA ALA A 111 9.02 79.59 38.17
C ALA A 111 7.63 79.18 37.65
N ASP A 112 6.80 78.57 38.50
CA ASP A 112 5.47 78.03 38.21
C ASP A 112 4.56 79.00 37.45
N CYS A 113 4.70 80.30 37.69
CA CYS A 113 3.91 81.35 37.04
C CYS A 113 4.21 81.53 35.55
N THR A 114 5.41 81.13 35.13
CA THR A 114 5.92 81.21 33.76
C THR A 114 6.18 79.82 33.16
N ASP A 115 5.92 78.77 33.93
CA ASP A 115 6.08 77.39 33.52
C ASP A 115 4.77 76.85 32.93
N GLY A 116 4.83 76.34 31.70
CA GLY A 116 3.70 75.67 31.06
C GLY A 116 3.42 74.28 31.61
N CYS A 117 4.38 73.71 32.36
CA CYS A 117 4.34 72.43 33.04
C CYS A 117 4.94 72.49 34.45
N PRO A 118 4.32 73.22 35.42
CA PRO A 118 4.88 73.48 36.76
C PRO A 118 5.13 72.25 37.68
N ALA A 119 4.97 71.04 37.17
CA ALA A 119 5.15 69.80 37.92
C ALA A 119 5.98 68.76 37.14
N ASP A 120 6.53 69.13 35.98
CA ASP A 120 7.38 68.28 35.15
C ASP A 120 8.80 68.85 35.07
N PRO A 121 9.75 68.34 35.87
CA PRO A 121 11.12 68.87 35.88
C PRO A 121 11.90 68.63 34.58
N GLY A 122 11.33 67.89 33.63
CA GLY A 122 11.91 67.66 32.31
C GLY A 122 11.44 68.65 31.25
N LYS A 123 10.43 69.49 31.52
CA LYS A 123 9.81 70.38 30.54
C LYS A 123 9.24 71.64 31.18
N SER A 124 9.60 72.81 30.63
CA SER A 124 8.96 74.09 30.97
C SER A 124 7.87 74.52 29.97
N GLU A 125 7.74 73.80 28.86
CA GLU A 125 6.64 73.95 27.89
C GLU A 125 6.02 72.57 27.60
N PRO A 126 4.68 72.45 27.47
CA PRO A 126 4.02 71.16 27.28
C PRO A 126 4.49 70.34 26.07
N GLY A 127 5.00 70.99 25.01
CA GLY A 127 5.38 70.28 23.80
C GLY A 127 4.21 69.53 23.16
N VAL A 128 4.52 68.49 22.36
CA VAL A 128 3.54 67.75 21.56
C VAL A 128 2.83 66.68 22.40
N CYS A 129 3.56 66.04 23.30
CA CYS A 129 3.06 65.00 24.22
C CYS A 129 2.43 65.56 25.50
N GLY A 130 2.45 66.88 25.70
CA GLY A 130 2.07 67.51 26.95
C GLY A 130 3.13 67.33 28.07
N CYS A 131 2.76 67.74 29.27
CA CYS A 131 3.60 67.60 30.46
C CYS A 131 3.62 66.15 30.97
N GLY A 132 4.75 65.71 31.52
CA GLY A 132 4.98 64.39 32.13
C GLY A 132 5.33 63.28 31.14
N VAL A 133 5.33 63.56 29.83
CA VAL A 133 5.68 62.60 28.77
C VAL A 133 6.71 63.25 27.85
N ALA A 134 7.89 62.64 27.70
CA ALA A 134 8.94 63.17 26.84
C ALA A 134 8.51 63.19 25.36
N ASP A 135 8.84 64.27 24.64
CA ASP A 135 8.68 64.37 23.17
C ASP A 135 9.80 63.60 22.45
N THR A 136 10.06 62.37 22.88
CA THR A 136 11.08 61.53 22.23
C THR A 136 10.53 61.04 20.91
N ASP A 137 11.34 61.17 19.87
CA ASP A 137 11.12 60.57 18.54
C ASP A 137 12.15 59.46 18.40
N THR A 138 11.74 58.23 18.73
CA THR A 138 12.64 57.08 18.80
C THR A 138 13.00 56.57 17.41
N ASP A 139 12.11 56.69 16.43
CA ASP A 139 12.31 56.17 15.08
C ASP A 139 12.82 57.22 14.07
N GLY A 140 12.84 58.49 14.48
CA GLY A 140 13.43 59.62 13.77
C GLY A 140 12.58 60.10 12.60
N ASP A 141 11.27 59.83 12.60
CA ASP A 141 10.36 60.21 11.52
C ASP A 141 9.87 61.67 11.59
N GLY A 142 10.22 62.36 12.69
CA GLY A 142 9.82 63.74 12.97
C GLY A 142 8.57 63.87 13.84
N THR A 143 7.99 62.74 14.26
CA THR A 143 6.82 62.64 15.13
C THR A 143 7.25 62.10 16.50
N ALA A 144 6.67 62.61 17.58
CA ALA A 144 6.98 62.09 18.91
C ALA A 144 6.24 60.75 19.15
N ASP A 145 6.90 59.80 19.83
CA ASP A 145 6.41 58.45 20.12
C ASP A 145 4.98 58.43 20.73
N CYS A 146 4.61 59.49 21.46
CA CYS A 146 3.31 59.62 22.13
C CYS A 146 2.13 59.87 21.17
N ILE A 147 2.41 60.20 19.91
CA ILE A 147 1.41 60.38 18.85
C ILE A 147 1.71 59.46 17.67
N ASP A 148 2.58 58.46 17.85
CA ASP A 148 2.88 57.48 16.81
C ASP A 148 1.77 56.43 16.69
N PRO A 149 1.42 56.05 15.45
CA PRO A 149 0.47 54.98 15.20
C PRO A 149 1.08 53.61 15.54
N VAL A 150 0.52 52.94 16.55
CA VAL A 150 0.93 51.57 16.94
C VAL A 150 -0.22 50.60 16.70
N ILE A 151 -0.01 49.63 15.81
CA ILE A 151 -1.01 48.62 15.48
C ILE A 151 -0.48 47.19 15.68
N ILE A 152 -1.39 46.26 15.96
CA ILE A 152 -1.13 44.82 15.92
C ILE A 152 -2.01 44.20 14.83
N LEU A 153 -1.39 43.47 13.91
CA LEU A 153 -2.10 42.63 12.96
C LEU A 153 -2.12 41.19 13.47
N THR A 154 -3.29 40.58 13.52
CA THR A 154 -3.47 39.14 13.73
C THR A 154 -4.09 38.52 12.50
N LYS A 155 -3.47 37.46 11.99
CA LYS A 155 -3.95 36.65 10.87
C LYS A 155 -4.17 35.22 11.34
N SER A 156 -5.38 34.71 11.17
CA SER A 156 -5.70 33.31 11.48
C SER A 156 -6.34 32.60 10.29
N ALA A 157 -6.25 31.27 10.29
CA ALA A 157 -6.87 30.40 9.30
C ALA A 157 -7.78 29.39 10.02
N ASP A 158 -9.00 29.20 9.53
CA ASP A 158 -9.93 28.20 10.03
C ASP A 158 -10.60 27.45 8.85
N PRO A 159 -10.40 26.12 8.72
CA PRO A 159 -9.55 25.28 9.55
C PRO A 159 -8.04 25.47 9.29
N VAL A 160 -7.19 25.12 10.26
CA VAL A 160 -5.72 25.14 10.14
C VAL A 160 -5.14 23.97 9.33
N SER A 161 -5.99 23.01 8.93
CA SER A 161 -5.61 21.95 8.01
C SER A 161 -6.79 21.52 7.14
N VAL A 162 -6.52 21.19 5.89
CA VAL A 162 -7.49 20.65 4.93
C VAL A 162 -6.94 19.41 4.25
N PRO A 163 -7.79 18.51 3.70
CA PRO A 163 -7.33 17.48 2.79
C PRO A 163 -6.53 18.07 1.62
N GLU A 164 -5.50 17.38 1.15
CA GLU A 164 -4.71 17.83 -0.01
C GLU A 164 -5.58 17.94 -1.30
N THR A 165 -6.55 17.03 -1.44
CA THR A 165 -7.67 17.08 -2.41
C THR A 165 -8.50 18.38 -2.36
N GLY A 166 -8.44 19.06 -1.22
CA GLY A 166 -8.85 20.43 -1.05
C GLY A 166 -10.00 20.67 -0.06
N GLY A 167 -10.10 21.92 0.38
CA GLY A 167 -11.16 22.38 1.28
C GLY A 167 -11.20 23.90 1.39
N PRO A 168 -12.36 24.48 1.76
CA PRO A 168 -12.47 25.91 2.03
C PRO A 168 -11.75 26.25 3.34
N VAL A 169 -10.93 27.28 3.31
CA VAL A 169 -10.29 27.88 4.48
C VAL A 169 -10.66 29.35 4.55
N THR A 170 -11.18 29.77 5.70
CA THR A 170 -11.46 31.16 6.00
C THR A 170 -10.26 31.77 6.72
N PHE A 171 -9.64 32.75 6.08
CA PHE A 171 -8.60 33.58 6.69
C PHE A 171 -9.24 34.81 7.34
N THR A 172 -8.94 35.06 8.60
CA THR A 172 -9.37 36.25 9.33
C THR A 172 -8.19 37.18 9.53
N PHE A 173 -8.39 38.45 9.24
CA PHE A 173 -7.42 39.53 9.42
C PHE A 173 -8.01 40.51 10.43
N LYS A 174 -7.31 40.74 11.53
CA LYS A 174 -7.73 41.66 12.59
C LYS A 174 -6.61 42.65 12.86
N VAL A 175 -6.90 43.94 12.68
CA VAL A 175 -6.01 45.05 12.97
C VAL A 175 -6.52 45.71 14.25
N ASP A 176 -5.73 45.62 15.32
CA ASP A 176 -5.98 46.30 16.59
C ASP A 176 -5.16 47.58 16.64
N ASN A 177 -5.80 48.72 16.90
CA ASN A 177 -5.10 49.96 17.21
C ASN A 177 -4.79 49.99 18.69
N THR A 178 -3.55 49.72 19.05
CA THR A 178 -3.04 49.75 20.43
C THR A 178 -2.28 51.04 20.73
N GLY A 179 -2.28 51.98 19.78
CA GLY A 179 -1.61 53.25 19.87
C GLY A 179 -2.48 54.34 20.52
N PRO A 180 -1.84 55.46 20.87
CA PRO A 180 -2.48 56.59 21.55
C PRO A 180 -3.33 57.47 20.61
N VAL A 181 -3.23 57.29 19.30
CA VAL A 181 -3.92 58.10 18.29
C VAL A 181 -4.85 57.25 17.42
N ALA A 182 -5.93 57.85 16.91
CA ALA A 182 -6.79 57.21 15.92
C ALA A 182 -6.05 57.11 14.57
N VAL A 183 -6.28 56.01 13.85
CA VAL A 183 -5.56 55.73 12.59
C VAL A 183 -6.53 55.37 11.46
N GLU A 184 -6.19 55.69 10.22
CA GLU A 184 -6.91 55.26 9.02
C GLU A 184 -6.25 54.02 8.40
N LEU A 185 -7.04 53.01 8.03
CA LEU A 185 -6.53 51.82 7.37
C LEU A 185 -6.28 52.04 5.88
N ASP A 186 -5.06 52.46 5.55
CA ASP A 186 -4.60 52.75 4.17
C ASP A 186 -4.50 51.50 3.30
N GLY A 187 -4.01 50.40 3.88
CA GLY A 187 -3.68 49.20 3.12
C GLY A 187 -3.74 47.93 3.93
N LEU A 188 -4.34 46.90 3.34
CA LEU A 188 -4.29 45.53 3.85
C LEU A 188 -3.99 44.59 2.69
N SER A 189 -2.87 43.88 2.78
CA SER A 189 -2.38 43.02 1.71
C SER A 189 -1.86 41.69 2.25
N ASP A 190 -1.74 40.70 1.37
CA ASP A 190 -1.23 39.37 1.66
C ASP A 190 -0.27 38.91 0.56
N THR A 191 0.80 38.19 0.93
CA THR A 191 1.82 37.73 -0.02
C THR A 191 1.28 36.79 -1.09
N VAL A 192 0.19 36.06 -0.82
CA VAL A 192 -0.43 35.13 -1.77
C VAL A 192 -1.72 35.69 -2.34
N PHE A 193 -2.56 36.34 -1.52
CA PHE A 193 -3.87 36.85 -1.98
C PHE A 193 -3.81 38.27 -2.58
N GLY A 194 -2.65 38.93 -2.52
CA GLY A 194 -2.44 40.28 -3.01
C GLY A 194 -3.16 41.33 -2.16
N ASN A 195 -3.63 42.41 -2.79
CA ASN A 195 -4.40 43.45 -2.11
C ASN A 195 -5.77 42.92 -1.69
N LEU A 196 -6.10 42.98 -0.39
CA LEU A 196 -7.34 42.44 0.16
C LEU A 196 -8.54 43.38 0.03
N LYS A 197 -8.35 44.59 -0.49
CA LYS A 197 -9.46 45.50 -0.77
C LYS A 197 -10.53 44.82 -1.63
N ASP A 198 -11.76 44.87 -1.16
CA ASP A 198 -12.96 44.32 -1.80
C ASP A 198 -12.92 42.79 -2.01
N GLN A 199 -12.03 42.08 -1.29
CA GLN A 199 -12.01 40.62 -1.23
C GLN A 199 -12.78 40.12 0.00
N GLY A 200 -13.74 39.22 -0.20
CA GLY A 200 -14.52 38.66 0.91
C GLY A 200 -15.29 39.77 1.64
N SER A 201 -15.09 39.88 2.95
CA SER A 201 -15.67 40.97 3.76
C SER A 201 -14.71 42.15 3.97
N CYS A 202 -13.55 42.15 3.31
CA CYS A 202 -12.53 43.17 3.51
C CYS A 202 -12.84 44.44 2.72
N GLY A 203 -13.15 45.52 3.43
CA GLY A 203 -13.16 46.88 2.91
C GLY A 203 -11.98 47.65 3.49
N THR A 204 -11.03 48.09 2.66
CA THR A 204 -10.01 49.04 3.12
C THR A 204 -10.55 50.46 3.04
N GLY A 205 -10.16 51.29 4.01
CA GLY A 205 -10.74 52.62 4.29
C GLY A 205 -11.59 52.60 5.56
N GLY A 206 -11.37 53.58 6.43
CA GLY A 206 -12.07 53.73 7.70
C GLY A 206 -11.12 54.01 8.87
N THR A 207 -11.59 54.85 9.79
CA THR A 207 -10.89 55.21 11.02
C THR A 207 -11.04 54.09 12.05
N ILE A 208 -9.91 53.65 12.61
CA ILE A 208 -9.82 52.79 13.78
C ILE A 208 -9.45 53.71 14.95
N GLU A 209 -10.44 54.01 15.78
CA GLU A 209 -10.26 54.78 17.02
C GLU A 209 -9.23 54.11 17.94
N THR A 210 -8.75 54.85 18.93
CA THR A 210 -7.88 54.30 19.98
C THR A 210 -8.54 53.13 20.70
N ASP A 211 -7.78 52.07 20.97
CA ASP A 211 -8.27 50.77 21.47
C ASP A 211 -9.32 50.08 20.57
N GLY A 212 -9.57 50.62 19.37
CA GLY A 212 -10.48 50.07 18.38
C GLY A 212 -9.86 48.92 17.58
N SER A 213 -10.69 48.23 16.81
CA SER A 213 -10.20 47.20 15.88
C SER A 213 -11.03 47.13 14.60
N TYR A 214 -10.34 46.77 13.51
CA TYR A 214 -10.93 46.40 12.24
C TYR A 214 -10.76 44.89 12.04
N SER A 215 -11.79 44.21 11.55
CA SER A 215 -11.68 42.79 11.20
C SER A 215 -12.42 42.46 9.91
N CYS A 216 -11.79 41.62 9.09
CA CYS A 216 -12.40 41.09 7.88
C CYS A 216 -11.94 39.66 7.60
N THR A 217 -12.63 39.00 6.67
CA THR A 217 -12.40 37.60 6.33
C THR A 217 -12.36 37.39 4.82
N VAL A 218 -11.51 36.46 4.38
CA VAL A 218 -11.42 35.98 3.00
C VAL A 218 -11.42 34.46 3.02
N THR A 219 -12.35 33.85 2.28
CA THR A 219 -12.41 32.38 2.15
C THR A 219 -11.83 31.94 0.82
N ARG A 220 -10.90 30.98 0.85
CA ARG A 220 -10.26 30.37 -0.33
C ARG A 220 -10.32 28.86 -0.24
N THR A 221 -10.59 28.20 -1.36
CA THR A 221 -10.39 26.75 -1.44
C THR A 221 -8.91 26.50 -1.68
N LEU A 222 -8.26 25.83 -0.74
CA LEU A 222 -6.89 25.38 -0.88
C LEU A 222 -6.89 23.91 -1.26
N ALA A 223 -6.00 23.52 -2.17
CA ALA A 223 -5.69 22.16 -2.57
C ALA A 223 -4.22 22.14 -3.00
N ALA A 224 -3.56 21.00 -2.83
CA ALA A 224 -2.16 20.82 -3.21
C ALA A 224 -1.92 19.36 -3.59
N ASP A 225 -0.99 19.14 -4.54
CA ASP A 225 -0.56 17.80 -4.96
C ASP A 225 0.54 17.24 -4.05
N ASP A 226 1.00 18.04 -3.08
CA ASP A 226 1.96 17.66 -2.07
C ASP A 226 1.51 18.14 -0.67
N LEU A 227 2.17 17.63 0.35
CA LEU A 227 1.88 17.98 1.75
C LEU A 227 2.60 19.26 2.21
N ALA A 228 3.08 20.11 1.28
CA ALA A 228 3.77 21.34 1.64
C ALA A 228 2.79 22.35 2.24
N THR A 229 3.05 22.78 3.48
CA THR A 229 2.16 23.69 4.21
C THR A 229 1.99 25.02 3.46
N HIS A 230 0.74 25.40 3.20
CA HIS A 230 0.41 26.71 2.65
C HIS A 230 0.66 27.78 3.70
N THR A 231 1.60 28.69 3.46
CA THR A 231 1.94 29.78 4.39
C THR A 231 1.84 31.12 3.69
N ASN A 232 1.18 32.09 4.30
CA ASN A 232 1.05 33.45 3.77
C ASN A 232 1.16 34.52 4.85
N LYS A 233 1.80 35.64 4.48
CA LYS A 233 2.06 36.78 5.34
C LYS A 233 1.16 37.94 4.93
N ALA A 234 0.40 38.47 5.89
CA ALA A 234 -0.35 39.69 5.74
C ALA A 234 0.45 40.90 6.22
N SER A 235 0.17 42.05 5.62
CA SER A 235 0.72 43.35 5.98
C SER A 235 -0.41 44.38 6.02
N ALA A 236 -0.50 45.10 7.13
CA ALA A 236 -1.36 46.26 7.31
C ALA A 236 -0.51 47.53 7.35
N VAL A 237 -1.00 48.57 6.70
CA VAL A 237 -0.44 49.93 6.73
C VAL A 237 -1.57 50.87 7.14
N VAL A 238 -1.28 51.73 8.10
CA VAL A 238 -2.20 52.75 8.61
C VAL A 238 -1.53 54.11 8.61
N SER A 239 -2.32 55.17 8.62
CA SER A 239 -1.83 56.55 8.83
C SER A 239 -2.60 57.28 9.92
N SER A 240 -1.91 58.15 10.67
CA SER A 240 -2.58 59.10 11.57
C SER A 240 -3.13 60.31 10.78
N ALA A 241 -3.87 61.21 11.46
CA ALA A 241 -4.39 62.43 10.84
C ALA A 241 -3.28 63.38 10.34
N GLU A 242 -2.08 63.26 10.93
CA GLU A 242 -0.87 64.01 10.62
C GLU A 242 -0.06 63.37 9.47
N GLY A 243 -0.48 62.19 8.99
CA GLY A 243 0.15 61.48 7.87
C GLY A 243 1.30 60.54 8.27
N VAL A 244 1.49 60.31 9.57
CA VAL A 244 2.50 59.39 10.14
C VAL A 244 2.07 57.95 9.90
N GLN A 245 2.98 57.07 9.49
CA GLN A 245 2.61 55.71 9.06
C GLN A 245 2.95 54.63 10.08
N GLY A 246 1.96 53.81 10.42
CA GLY A 246 2.13 52.58 11.19
C GLY A 246 2.07 51.35 10.28
N ASN A 247 2.87 50.32 10.59
CA ASN A 247 2.80 49.05 9.87
C ASN A 247 2.87 47.84 10.80
N ALA A 248 2.15 46.79 10.44
CA ALA A 248 2.20 45.51 11.14
C ALA A 248 2.07 44.36 10.16
N THR A 249 2.68 43.22 10.50
CA THR A 249 2.61 42.02 9.67
C THR A 249 2.39 40.78 10.52
N ASP A 250 1.67 39.80 9.99
CA ASP A 250 1.48 38.50 10.64
C ASP A 250 1.33 37.38 9.61
N THR A 251 1.65 36.15 10.00
CA THR A 251 1.67 34.99 9.11
C THR A 251 0.72 33.90 9.61
N ALA A 252 -0.05 33.31 8.69
CA ALA A 252 -0.84 32.12 8.97
C ALA A 252 -0.39 30.97 8.07
N ALA A 253 -0.60 29.75 8.56
CA ALA A 253 -0.26 28.53 7.86
C ALA A 253 -1.44 27.54 7.88
N VAL A 254 -1.61 26.80 6.79
CA VAL A 254 -2.59 25.73 6.64
C VAL A 254 -1.86 24.48 6.17
N ALA A 255 -1.96 23.40 6.95
CA ALA A 255 -1.37 22.12 6.58
C ALA A 255 -2.30 21.34 5.64
N PHE A 256 -1.73 20.55 4.73
CA PHE A 256 -2.47 19.56 3.96
C PHE A 256 -2.38 18.20 4.65
N THR A 257 -3.50 17.48 4.74
CA THR A 257 -3.55 16.11 5.22
C THR A 257 -3.70 15.16 4.04
N ASP A 258 -2.83 14.15 4.01
CA ASP A 258 -2.84 13.05 3.04
C ASP A 258 -4.20 12.34 3.01
N VAL A 259 -4.74 12.16 1.80
CA VAL A 259 -5.93 11.37 1.53
C VAL A 259 -5.54 10.10 0.77
N ALA A 260 -5.24 9.05 1.54
CA ALA A 260 -4.87 7.76 1.00
C ALA A 260 -5.77 7.29 -0.17
N PRO A 261 -5.18 6.72 -1.24
CA PRO A 261 -5.94 6.36 -2.43
C PRO A 261 -6.81 5.13 -2.14
N THR A 262 -7.78 4.87 -3.02
CA THR A 262 -8.60 3.67 -2.93
C THR A 262 -8.68 3.02 -4.31
N VAL A 263 -8.59 1.69 -4.32
CA VAL A 263 -8.61 0.89 -5.54
C VAL A 263 -9.42 -0.38 -5.30
N THR A 264 -10.09 -0.85 -6.34
CA THR A 264 -10.74 -2.17 -6.33
C THR A 264 -10.18 -3.01 -7.47
N LEU A 265 -10.14 -4.33 -7.23
CA LEU A 265 -9.74 -5.31 -8.22
C LEU A 265 -10.88 -6.32 -8.37
N ALA A 266 -11.32 -6.54 -9.60
CA ALA A 266 -12.19 -7.65 -9.94
C ALA A 266 -11.41 -8.64 -10.80
N LYS A 267 -11.57 -9.93 -10.49
CA LYS A 267 -11.02 -11.04 -11.26
C LYS A 267 -12.14 -11.96 -11.69
N THR A 268 -12.32 -12.10 -12.99
CA THR A 268 -13.42 -12.89 -13.55
C THR A 268 -12.88 -14.00 -14.45
N VAL A 269 -13.52 -15.17 -14.41
CA VAL A 269 -13.21 -16.27 -15.33
C VAL A 269 -13.90 -15.96 -16.66
N THR A 270 -13.13 -15.91 -17.74
CA THR A 270 -13.66 -15.72 -19.09
C THR A 270 -13.87 -17.09 -19.74
N GLY A 271 -15.12 -17.41 -20.07
CA GLY A 271 -15.52 -18.72 -20.60
C GLY A 271 -15.94 -19.71 -19.51
N PRO A 272 -15.86 -21.03 -19.77
CA PRO A 272 -16.33 -22.05 -18.84
C PRO A 272 -15.43 -22.16 -17.61
N SER A 273 -16.02 -22.11 -16.42
CA SER A 273 -15.31 -22.31 -15.14
C SER A 273 -14.98 -23.77 -14.82
N SER A 274 -15.36 -24.71 -15.69
CA SER A 274 -15.02 -26.13 -15.54
C SER A 274 -14.73 -26.80 -16.87
N GLN A 275 -13.57 -27.43 -16.97
CA GLN A 275 -13.08 -28.11 -18.17
C GLN A 275 -12.41 -29.44 -17.82
N LEU A 276 -12.33 -30.35 -18.78
CA LEU A 276 -11.57 -31.60 -18.67
C LEU A 276 -10.07 -31.32 -18.65
N GLU A 277 -9.29 -32.11 -17.90
CA GLU A 277 -7.82 -31.94 -17.82
C GLU A 277 -7.07 -32.02 -19.17
N SER A 278 -7.66 -32.62 -20.21
CA SER A 278 -7.10 -32.64 -21.57
C SER A 278 -7.21 -31.30 -22.31
N GLU A 279 -8.13 -30.43 -21.88
CA GLU A 279 -8.48 -29.17 -22.55
C GLU A 279 -8.45 -27.97 -21.60
N ALA A 280 -8.07 -28.18 -20.33
CA ALA A 280 -8.19 -27.22 -19.24
C ALA A 280 -7.29 -25.99 -19.44
N THR A 281 -7.81 -25.01 -20.18
CA THR A 281 -7.25 -23.69 -20.41
C THR A 281 -8.30 -22.66 -20.05
N PHE A 282 -8.07 -21.95 -18.95
CA PHE A 282 -9.02 -20.99 -18.41
C PHE A 282 -8.58 -19.57 -18.71
N GLY A 283 -9.49 -18.76 -19.23
CA GLY A 283 -9.28 -17.33 -19.37
C GLY A 283 -9.62 -16.59 -18.08
N TYR A 284 -8.88 -15.53 -17.81
CA TYR A 284 -9.13 -14.60 -16.71
C TYR A 284 -9.09 -13.17 -17.25
N GLU A 285 -9.98 -12.32 -16.72
CA GLU A 285 -9.97 -10.88 -16.94
C GLU A 285 -9.83 -10.17 -15.60
N LEU A 286 -8.86 -9.27 -15.52
CA LEU A 286 -8.62 -8.37 -14.40
C LEU A 286 -9.17 -6.99 -14.74
N ALA A 287 -9.96 -6.43 -13.84
CA ALA A 287 -10.43 -5.05 -13.90
C ALA A 287 -9.98 -4.31 -12.64
N ILE A 288 -9.07 -3.35 -12.82
CA ILE A 288 -8.52 -2.49 -11.77
C ILE A 288 -9.26 -1.16 -11.85
N THR A 289 -10.09 -0.85 -10.86
CA THR A 289 -10.85 0.41 -10.84
C THR A 289 -10.29 1.32 -9.77
N ASN A 290 -9.87 2.52 -10.19
CA ASN A 290 -9.51 3.58 -9.26
C ASN A 290 -10.79 4.17 -8.67
N THR A 291 -10.96 4.04 -7.36
CA THR A 291 -12.11 4.58 -6.61
C THR A 291 -11.76 5.81 -5.79
N SER A 292 -10.52 6.30 -5.85
CA SER A 292 -10.13 7.57 -5.24
C SER A 292 -10.64 8.76 -6.06
N ALA A 293 -10.54 9.95 -5.46
CA ALA A 293 -10.85 11.22 -6.11
C ALA A 293 -9.76 11.68 -7.09
N GLU A 294 -8.56 11.09 -6.99
CA GLU A 294 -7.35 11.52 -7.70
C GLU A 294 -6.87 10.45 -8.67
N THR A 295 -5.87 10.77 -9.48
CA THR A 295 -5.29 9.80 -10.43
C THR A 295 -4.30 8.91 -9.70
N VAL A 296 -4.33 7.60 -9.97
CA VAL A 296 -3.38 6.64 -9.38
C VAL A 296 -2.58 5.94 -10.46
N THR A 297 -1.33 5.59 -10.17
CA THR A 297 -0.44 4.78 -11.00
C THR A 297 -0.37 3.35 -10.48
N ILE A 298 -0.48 2.35 -11.35
CA ILE A 298 -0.26 0.95 -10.95
C ILE A 298 1.22 0.74 -10.68
N GLN A 299 1.61 0.64 -9.41
CA GLN A 299 3.00 0.38 -9.01
C GLN A 299 3.35 -1.11 -9.17
N LYS A 300 2.41 -2.00 -8.85
CA LYS A 300 2.63 -3.45 -8.87
C LYS A 300 1.35 -4.20 -9.22
N LEU A 301 1.48 -5.19 -10.08
CA LEU A 301 0.42 -6.16 -10.38
C LEU A 301 1.02 -7.56 -10.32
N THR A 302 0.45 -8.42 -9.49
CA THR A 302 0.91 -9.81 -9.32
C THR A 302 -0.26 -10.78 -9.33
N ASP A 303 0.03 -12.04 -9.60
CA ASP A 303 -0.94 -13.10 -9.70
C ASP A 303 -0.30 -14.44 -9.30
N ASP A 304 -1.09 -15.39 -8.82
CA ASP A 304 -0.61 -16.76 -8.51
C ASP A 304 -0.02 -17.45 -9.75
N HIS A 305 -0.41 -17.01 -10.95
CA HIS A 305 0.10 -17.48 -12.24
C HIS A 305 0.81 -16.36 -13.00
N THR A 306 1.64 -16.74 -13.98
CA THR A 306 2.36 -15.76 -14.81
C THR A 306 1.37 -14.87 -15.57
N LEU A 307 1.52 -13.56 -15.41
CA LEU A 307 0.72 -12.56 -16.11
C LEU A 307 1.03 -12.56 -17.62
N SER A 308 0.04 -12.18 -18.43
CA SER A 308 0.28 -11.90 -19.85
C SER A 308 1.05 -10.59 -20.01
N ARG A 309 1.71 -10.42 -21.17
CA ARG A 309 2.35 -9.15 -21.50
C ARG A 309 1.39 -7.97 -21.48
N GLY A 310 0.11 -8.20 -21.81
CA GLY A 310 -0.93 -7.17 -21.73
C GLY A 310 -1.19 -6.70 -20.30
N CYS A 311 -1.18 -7.61 -19.33
CA CYS A 311 -1.30 -7.25 -17.91
C CYS A 311 -0.03 -6.60 -17.36
N GLU A 312 1.16 -7.07 -17.75
CA GLU A 312 2.43 -6.43 -17.38
C GLU A 312 2.52 -4.99 -17.90
N ASN A 313 1.99 -4.71 -19.09
CA ASN A 313 1.97 -3.36 -19.67
C ASN A 313 1.07 -2.38 -18.90
N LEU A 314 0.22 -2.85 -17.98
CA LEU A 314 -0.53 -1.97 -17.08
C LEU A 314 0.34 -1.42 -15.95
N ILE A 315 1.48 -2.04 -15.64
CA ILE A 315 2.40 -1.54 -14.60
C ILE A 315 2.99 -0.21 -15.09
N ASN A 316 3.01 0.79 -14.20
CA ASN A 316 3.35 2.19 -14.44
C ASN A 316 2.36 2.95 -15.35
N THR A 317 1.12 2.45 -15.51
CA THR A 317 0.05 3.22 -16.17
C THR A 317 -0.80 3.95 -15.15
N GLU A 318 -1.24 5.14 -15.52
CA GLU A 318 -2.16 5.97 -14.73
C GLU A 318 -3.62 5.58 -14.99
N ILE A 319 -4.42 5.62 -13.93
CA ILE A 319 -5.87 5.43 -13.95
C ILE A 319 -6.49 6.67 -13.32
N ALA A 320 -7.13 7.51 -14.15
CA ALA A 320 -7.87 8.67 -13.66
C ALA A 320 -9.00 8.26 -12.70
N ALA A 321 -9.40 9.18 -11.83
CA ALA A 321 -10.47 8.97 -10.85
C ALA A 321 -11.74 8.36 -11.47
N GLY A 322 -12.25 7.28 -10.87
CA GLY A 322 -13.43 6.54 -11.34
C GLY A 322 -13.24 5.76 -12.65
N LYS A 323 -12.03 5.68 -13.21
CA LYS A 323 -11.74 4.88 -14.42
C LYS A 323 -11.25 3.48 -14.07
N THR A 324 -11.30 2.61 -15.08
CA THR A 324 -10.92 1.20 -14.95
C THR A 324 -9.92 0.83 -16.03
N ALA A 325 -8.82 0.19 -15.63
CA ALA A 325 -7.89 -0.48 -16.53
C ALA A 325 -8.18 -1.98 -16.55
N THR A 326 -8.13 -2.59 -17.73
CA THR A 326 -8.45 -4.01 -17.91
C THR A 326 -7.35 -4.75 -18.67
N CYS A 327 -7.14 -6.01 -18.31
CA CYS A 327 -6.30 -6.93 -19.06
C CYS A 327 -6.84 -8.36 -18.96
N ALA A 328 -6.48 -9.20 -19.92
CA ALA A 328 -6.86 -10.61 -19.91
C ALA A 328 -5.64 -11.52 -20.14
N TYR A 329 -5.73 -12.74 -19.63
CA TYR A 329 -4.72 -13.78 -19.82
C TYR A 329 -5.35 -15.17 -19.70
N THR A 330 -4.61 -16.20 -20.12
CA THR A 330 -5.07 -17.59 -20.06
C THR A 330 -4.08 -18.43 -19.27
N VAL A 331 -4.58 -19.37 -18.48
CA VAL A 331 -3.77 -20.32 -17.70
C VAL A 331 -4.14 -21.73 -18.09
N GLN A 332 -3.15 -22.52 -18.50
CA GLN A 332 -3.30 -23.95 -18.74
C GLN A 332 -3.11 -24.72 -17.44
N GLN A 333 -4.01 -25.65 -17.15
CA GLN A 333 -4.00 -26.49 -15.96
C GLN A 333 -3.99 -27.95 -16.35
N SER A 334 -3.17 -28.75 -15.67
CA SER A 334 -3.04 -30.20 -15.93
C SER A 334 -3.38 -31.05 -14.71
N LYS A 335 -3.62 -30.43 -13.55
CA LYS A 335 -3.93 -31.11 -12.30
C LYS A 335 -5.44 -31.04 -12.02
N PRO A 336 -6.14 -32.18 -11.89
CA PRO A 336 -7.53 -32.21 -11.48
C PRO A 336 -7.78 -31.59 -10.10
N GLY A 337 -8.95 -30.99 -9.93
CA GLY A 337 -9.39 -30.36 -8.69
C GLY A 337 -9.87 -28.93 -8.89
N GLU A 338 -10.21 -28.29 -7.77
CA GLU A 338 -10.49 -26.87 -7.72
C GLU A 338 -9.17 -26.08 -7.64
N ILE A 339 -8.97 -25.17 -8.57
CA ILE A 339 -7.78 -24.32 -8.66
C ILE A 339 -8.22 -22.88 -8.40
N ALA A 340 -7.83 -22.35 -7.25
CA ALA A 340 -7.97 -20.94 -6.94
C ALA A 340 -6.85 -20.15 -7.63
N ASN A 341 -7.17 -18.93 -8.03
CA ASN A 341 -6.24 -18.03 -8.68
C ASN A 341 -6.45 -16.60 -8.15
N THR A 342 -5.47 -16.05 -7.45
CA THR A 342 -5.53 -14.75 -6.78
C THR A 342 -4.63 -13.74 -7.47
N ALA A 343 -5.18 -12.55 -7.76
CA ALA A 343 -4.45 -11.39 -8.24
C ALA A 343 -4.35 -10.36 -7.13
N THR A 344 -3.29 -9.56 -7.12
CA THR A 344 -3.10 -8.42 -6.21
C THR A 344 -2.54 -7.24 -7.00
N VAL A 345 -3.12 -6.06 -6.77
CA VAL A 345 -2.67 -4.80 -7.35
C VAL A 345 -2.29 -3.84 -6.22
N THR A 346 -1.18 -3.13 -6.39
CA THR A 346 -0.80 -1.98 -5.56
C THR A 346 -0.72 -0.77 -6.47
N VAL A 347 -1.45 0.29 -6.10
CA VAL A 347 -1.42 1.58 -6.76
C VAL A 347 -0.75 2.61 -5.85
N VAL A 348 -0.21 3.65 -6.47
CA VAL A 348 0.39 4.82 -5.82
C VAL A 348 -0.19 6.07 -6.47
N ASP A 349 -0.54 7.08 -5.69
CA ASP A 349 -0.93 8.42 -6.17
C ASP A 349 0.28 9.35 -6.30
N ASN A 350 0.03 10.66 -6.43
CA ASN A 350 1.05 11.68 -6.71
C ASN A 350 1.93 12.05 -5.51
N ASP A 351 1.43 11.90 -4.27
CA ASP A 351 2.20 12.20 -3.04
C ASP A 351 3.02 10.99 -2.57
N GLY A 352 2.75 9.81 -3.13
CA GLY A 352 3.46 8.56 -2.85
C GLY A 352 2.72 7.62 -1.91
N SER A 353 1.51 7.97 -1.48
CA SER A 353 0.60 7.12 -0.73
C SER A 353 0.16 5.91 -1.56
N THR A 354 -0.13 4.80 -0.89
CA THR A 354 -0.39 3.53 -1.59
C THR A 354 -1.66 2.85 -1.14
N ALA A 355 -2.32 2.17 -2.09
CA ALA A 355 -3.47 1.32 -1.83
C ALA A 355 -3.31 -0.03 -2.51
N THR A 356 -3.81 -1.08 -1.87
CA THR A 356 -3.72 -2.45 -2.38
C THR A 356 -5.09 -3.11 -2.41
N ALA A 357 -5.39 -3.83 -3.49
CA ALA A 357 -6.59 -4.66 -3.61
C ALA A 357 -6.20 -6.05 -4.12
N ASN A 358 -6.96 -7.06 -3.69
CA ASN A 358 -6.81 -8.42 -4.18
C ASN A 358 -8.16 -8.99 -4.65
N ALA A 359 -8.10 -9.98 -5.53
CA ALA A 359 -9.28 -10.68 -6.01
C ALA A 359 -8.92 -12.12 -6.40
N SER A 360 -9.78 -13.06 -6.03
CA SER A 360 -9.60 -14.48 -6.34
C SER A 360 -10.76 -14.99 -7.20
N ALA A 361 -10.44 -15.89 -8.12
CA ALA A 361 -11.42 -16.68 -8.86
C ALA A 361 -11.00 -18.15 -8.86
N SER A 362 -11.97 -19.06 -8.77
CA SER A 362 -11.73 -20.51 -8.81
C SER A 362 -12.26 -21.13 -10.11
N VAL A 363 -11.54 -22.13 -10.60
CA VAL A 363 -11.95 -22.99 -11.71
C VAL A 363 -11.86 -24.46 -11.31
N THR A 364 -12.59 -25.33 -12.00
CA THR A 364 -12.59 -26.78 -11.72
C THR A 364 -12.05 -27.56 -12.90
N VAL A 365 -10.91 -28.23 -12.71
CA VAL A 365 -10.35 -29.20 -13.65
C VAL A 365 -10.93 -30.57 -13.34
N ARG A 366 -11.70 -31.12 -14.27
CA ARG A 366 -12.31 -32.44 -14.13
C ARG A 366 -11.33 -33.53 -14.61
N PRO A 367 -11.12 -34.61 -13.84
CA PRO A 367 -10.20 -35.68 -14.23
C PRO A 367 -10.74 -36.46 -15.44
N LEU A 368 -9.84 -36.95 -16.30
CA LEU A 368 -10.23 -37.94 -17.31
C LEU A 368 -10.61 -39.25 -16.61
N PRO A 369 -11.61 -39.98 -17.13
CA PRO A 369 -11.88 -41.31 -16.64
C PRO A 369 -10.75 -42.28 -16.99
N THR A 370 -10.76 -43.43 -16.33
CA THR A 370 -9.72 -44.45 -16.52
C THR A 370 -10.29 -45.80 -16.90
N LEU A 371 -9.51 -46.55 -17.68
CA LEU A 371 -9.81 -47.93 -18.09
C LEU A 371 -8.60 -48.81 -17.80
N ARG A 372 -8.83 -49.92 -17.09
CA ARG A 372 -7.88 -51.00 -16.87
C ARG A 372 -8.43 -52.29 -17.46
N LEU A 373 -7.58 -53.04 -18.16
CA LEU A 373 -7.91 -54.38 -18.65
C LEU A 373 -7.17 -55.45 -17.85
N ALA A 374 -7.82 -56.57 -17.60
CA ALA A 374 -7.24 -57.74 -16.95
C ALA A 374 -7.76 -59.03 -17.61
N VAL A 375 -7.02 -60.12 -17.48
CA VAL A 375 -7.46 -61.46 -17.88
C VAL A 375 -7.52 -62.37 -16.64
N ALA A 376 -8.51 -63.25 -16.60
CA ALA A 376 -8.68 -64.27 -15.59
C ALA A 376 -8.71 -65.64 -16.28
N PRO A 377 -7.53 -66.26 -16.52
CA PRO A 377 -7.46 -67.55 -17.17
C PRO A 377 -7.78 -68.68 -16.19
N THR A 378 -8.52 -69.66 -16.70
CA THR A 378 -8.77 -70.96 -16.06
C THR A 378 -7.92 -72.00 -16.79
N SER A 379 -7.30 -72.90 -16.00
CA SER A 379 -6.37 -73.93 -16.49
C SER A 379 -6.66 -75.28 -15.83
N ASP A 380 -7.84 -75.84 -16.10
CA ASP A 380 -8.28 -77.10 -15.51
C ASP A 380 -8.08 -78.32 -16.43
N ASP A 381 -7.71 -78.10 -17.69
CA ASP A 381 -7.43 -79.11 -18.72
C ASP A 381 -5.94 -79.26 -19.08
N GLY A 382 -5.04 -78.69 -18.27
CA GLY A 382 -3.59 -78.87 -18.35
C GLY A 382 -2.81 -77.77 -19.06
N GLY A 383 -3.44 -76.63 -19.35
CA GLY A 383 -2.80 -75.40 -19.80
C GLY A 383 -1.92 -74.75 -18.72
N ASP A 384 -0.92 -73.98 -19.16
CA ASP A 384 0.11 -73.37 -18.29
C ASP A 384 0.31 -71.86 -18.55
N ALA A 385 -0.64 -71.21 -19.22
CA ALA A 385 -0.53 -69.80 -19.58
C ALA A 385 -0.78 -68.88 -18.37
N THR A 386 0.00 -67.81 -18.30
CA THR A 386 -0.03 -66.77 -17.27
C THR A 386 -0.73 -65.51 -17.78
N MET A 387 -1.22 -64.65 -16.89
CA MET A 387 -1.98 -63.44 -17.28
C MET A 387 -1.24 -62.54 -18.30
N ASP A 388 0.09 -62.55 -18.31
CA ASP A 388 0.90 -61.76 -19.24
C ASP A 388 1.02 -62.38 -20.64
N ASP A 389 0.61 -63.63 -20.84
CA ASP A 389 0.57 -64.28 -22.16
C ASP A 389 -0.60 -63.78 -23.03
N TRP A 390 -1.51 -63.00 -22.46
CA TRP A 390 -2.55 -62.28 -23.19
C TRP A 390 -2.15 -60.83 -23.44
N THR A 391 -2.36 -60.36 -24.65
CA THR A 391 -2.38 -58.92 -24.97
C THR A 391 -3.83 -58.47 -25.08
N LEU A 392 -4.25 -57.58 -24.18
CA LEU A 392 -5.58 -56.99 -24.16
C LEU A 392 -5.52 -55.59 -24.75
N SER A 393 -6.50 -55.24 -25.56
CA SER A 393 -6.57 -53.92 -26.20
C SER A 393 -7.91 -53.25 -25.99
N ALA A 394 -7.89 -51.91 -25.94
CA ALA A 394 -9.08 -51.08 -25.99
C ALA A 394 -8.90 -50.06 -27.13
N MET A 395 -9.85 -50.07 -28.06
CA MET A 395 -9.88 -49.16 -29.20
C MET A 395 -11.15 -48.31 -29.17
N ALA A 396 -11.00 -46.99 -29.06
CA ALA A 396 -12.10 -46.04 -29.14
C ALA A 396 -12.84 -46.22 -30.47
N VAL A 397 -14.17 -46.34 -30.39
CA VAL A 397 -15.03 -46.45 -31.59
C VAL A 397 -14.98 -45.14 -32.39
N GLN A 398 -14.95 -44.00 -31.70
CA GLN A 398 -14.67 -42.66 -32.23
C GLN A 398 -14.05 -41.78 -31.13
N PRO A 399 -13.08 -40.90 -31.45
CA PRO A 399 -12.40 -40.78 -32.75
C PRO A 399 -11.51 -42.01 -33.03
N ALA A 400 -11.45 -42.45 -34.30
CA ALA A 400 -10.67 -43.61 -34.69
C ALA A 400 -9.16 -43.29 -34.74
N GLY A 401 -8.30 -44.21 -34.31
CA GLY A 401 -6.83 -44.01 -34.31
C GLY A 401 -6.32 -43.07 -33.21
N ASP A 402 -7.11 -42.89 -32.16
CA ASP A 402 -6.89 -41.96 -31.08
C ASP A 402 -5.71 -42.32 -30.13
N ALA A 403 -5.15 -41.29 -29.48
CA ALA A 403 -4.00 -41.40 -28.56
C ALA A 403 -4.31 -42.17 -27.27
N PHE A 404 -5.58 -42.34 -26.91
CA PHE A 404 -6.00 -43.15 -25.76
C PHE A 404 -6.31 -44.61 -26.11
N ASN A 405 -6.05 -45.04 -27.36
CA ASN A 405 -6.04 -46.46 -27.68
C ASN A 405 -4.81 -47.12 -27.07
N PHE A 406 -4.98 -48.31 -26.49
CA PHE A 406 -3.87 -49.03 -25.87
C PHE A 406 -3.98 -50.53 -26.07
N ALA A 407 -2.84 -51.19 -25.96
CA ALA A 407 -2.70 -52.63 -25.87
C ALA A 407 -1.64 -52.96 -24.82
N THR A 408 -1.98 -53.80 -23.85
CA THR A 408 -1.11 -54.14 -22.72
C THR A 408 -1.22 -55.62 -22.37
N PRO A 409 -0.18 -56.21 -21.74
CA PRO A 409 -0.28 -57.53 -21.16
C PRO A 409 -1.45 -57.63 -20.17
N GLY A 410 -2.13 -58.77 -20.14
CA GLY A 410 -3.33 -59.01 -19.33
C GLY A 410 -3.06 -58.99 -17.82
N GLY A 411 -1.81 -59.21 -17.39
CA GLY A 411 -1.36 -59.08 -16.00
C GLY A 411 -0.73 -57.73 -15.67
N SER A 412 -0.63 -56.79 -16.63
CA SER A 412 0.14 -55.55 -16.47
C SER A 412 -0.31 -54.65 -15.32
N GLY A 413 -1.61 -54.68 -14.98
CA GLY A 413 -2.18 -53.83 -13.94
C GLY A 413 -2.22 -52.34 -14.28
N VAL A 414 -1.79 -51.95 -15.48
CA VAL A 414 -1.69 -50.55 -15.90
C VAL A 414 -3.08 -49.93 -16.04
N ILE A 415 -3.23 -48.71 -15.51
CA ILE A 415 -4.44 -47.91 -15.61
C ILE A 415 -4.22 -46.85 -16.70
N HIS A 416 -5.06 -46.85 -17.73
CA HIS A 416 -4.99 -45.89 -18.82
C HIS A 416 -6.06 -44.80 -18.65
N LYS A 417 -5.70 -43.55 -18.91
CA LYS A 417 -6.70 -42.49 -19.11
C LYS A 417 -7.40 -42.72 -20.44
N VAL A 418 -8.68 -42.38 -20.52
CA VAL A 418 -9.50 -42.58 -21.73
C VAL A 418 -10.45 -41.41 -21.95
N HIS A 419 -11.03 -41.33 -23.16
CA HIS A 419 -12.03 -40.31 -23.49
C HIS A 419 -13.31 -40.50 -22.67
N PRO A 420 -13.85 -39.42 -22.07
CA PRO A 420 -15.13 -39.48 -21.38
C PRO A 420 -16.30 -39.63 -22.35
N GLY A 421 -17.25 -40.48 -21.99
CA GLY A 421 -18.49 -40.70 -22.76
C GLY A 421 -18.31 -41.52 -24.04
N ILE A 422 -17.12 -42.05 -24.29
CA ILE A 422 -16.80 -42.83 -25.49
C ILE A 422 -16.91 -44.33 -25.22
N THR A 423 -17.33 -45.07 -26.24
CA THR A 423 -17.34 -46.53 -26.25
C THR A 423 -16.01 -47.06 -26.78
N TYR A 424 -15.43 -48.01 -26.05
CA TYR A 424 -14.22 -48.72 -26.41
C TYR A 424 -14.55 -50.16 -26.82
N THR A 425 -13.99 -50.59 -27.94
CA THR A 425 -14.00 -52.00 -28.38
C THR A 425 -12.84 -52.72 -27.72
N LEU A 426 -13.14 -53.77 -26.98
CA LEU A 426 -12.19 -54.60 -26.26
C LEU A 426 -11.71 -55.74 -27.16
N GLY A 427 -10.40 -55.94 -27.22
CA GLY A 427 -9.75 -56.99 -27.97
C GLY A 427 -8.87 -57.85 -27.07
N SER A 428 -8.65 -59.09 -27.48
CA SER A 428 -7.73 -60.01 -26.82
C SER A 428 -7.00 -60.86 -27.85
N ALA A 429 -5.68 -60.95 -27.73
CA ALA A 429 -4.84 -61.93 -28.39
C ALA A 429 -4.15 -62.76 -27.32
N GLY A 430 -4.27 -64.09 -27.37
CA GLY A 430 -3.74 -65.00 -26.36
C GLY A 430 -3.14 -66.26 -26.97
N PRO A 431 -2.59 -67.16 -26.14
CA PRO A 431 -1.96 -68.39 -26.60
C PRO A 431 -2.96 -69.38 -27.20
N ASP A 432 -2.47 -70.23 -28.11
CA ASP A 432 -3.25 -71.34 -28.67
C ASP A 432 -3.70 -72.30 -27.56
N GLY A 433 -4.88 -72.91 -27.71
CA GLY A 433 -5.42 -73.86 -26.74
C GLY A 433 -6.31 -73.26 -25.67
N TYR A 434 -6.65 -71.96 -25.76
CA TYR A 434 -7.60 -71.28 -24.88
C TYR A 434 -8.81 -70.76 -25.65
N THR A 435 -9.98 -70.75 -25.01
CA THR A 435 -11.20 -70.10 -25.47
C THR A 435 -11.44 -68.79 -24.73
N ALA A 436 -11.79 -67.73 -25.45
CA ALA A 436 -12.15 -66.44 -24.87
C ALA A 436 -13.64 -66.42 -24.50
N GLY A 437 -13.93 -66.10 -23.24
CA GLY A 437 -15.26 -65.97 -22.68
C GLY A 437 -15.80 -64.54 -22.73
N SER A 438 -16.72 -64.23 -21.81
CA SER A 438 -17.33 -62.91 -21.68
C SER A 438 -16.44 -61.93 -20.92
N TRP A 439 -16.51 -60.66 -21.30
CA TRP A 439 -15.98 -59.56 -20.50
C TRP A 439 -16.93 -59.23 -19.34
N THR A 440 -16.35 -58.88 -18.19
CA THR A 440 -17.04 -58.30 -17.05
C THR A 440 -16.35 -56.99 -16.70
N CYS A 441 -17.09 -55.92 -16.43
CA CYS A 441 -16.48 -54.63 -16.08
C CYS A 441 -17.05 -54.11 -14.75
N ASP A 442 -16.15 -53.72 -13.85
CA ASP A 442 -16.49 -52.95 -12.66
C ASP A 442 -16.40 -51.45 -12.97
N GLY A 443 -17.35 -50.66 -12.46
CA GLY A 443 -17.45 -49.22 -12.75
C GLY A 443 -18.02 -48.84 -14.13
N GLY A 444 -18.38 -49.81 -14.99
CA GLY A 444 -18.92 -49.58 -16.33
C GLY A 444 -19.83 -50.70 -16.83
N THR A 445 -20.66 -50.42 -17.85
CA THR A 445 -21.52 -51.44 -18.47
C THR A 445 -20.86 -51.99 -19.74
N VAL A 446 -20.76 -53.31 -19.83
CA VAL A 446 -20.20 -54.01 -21.00
C VAL A 446 -21.30 -54.73 -21.78
N ALA A 447 -21.29 -54.58 -23.10
CA ALA A 447 -22.17 -55.28 -24.03
C ALA A 447 -21.30 -56.02 -25.05
N GLY A 448 -21.22 -57.34 -24.91
CA GLY A 448 -20.29 -58.16 -25.72
C GLY A 448 -18.84 -57.79 -25.43
N ALA A 449 -18.15 -57.22 -26.41
CA ALA A 449 -16.77 -56.73 -26.30
C ALA A 449 -16.72 -55.19 -26.40
N SER A 450 -17.74 -54.48 -25.95
CA SER A 450 -17.78 -53.02 -25.97
C SER A 450 -18.13 -52.46 -24.59
N VAL A 451 -17.35 -51.48 -24.12
CA VAL A 451 -17.57 -50.82 -22.83
C VAL A 451 -17.62 -49.30 -23.02
N ALA A 452 -18.63 -48.65 -22.43
CA ALA A 452 -18.73 -47.19 -22.39
C ALA A 452 -18.10 -46.68 -21.09
N VAL A 453 -17.18 -45.72 -21.18
CA VAL A 453 -16.50 -45.15 -20.03
C VAL A 453 -16.97 -43.71 -19.82
N MET A 454 -17.76 -43.47 -18.76
CA MET A 454 -18.32 -42.15 -18.46
C MET A 454 -17.31 -41.25 -17.75
N GLU A 455 -17.50 -39.95 -17.83
CA GLU A 455 -16.66 -38.94 -17.17
C GLU A 455 -16.51 -39.22 -15.66
N GLY A 456 -15.29 -39.07 -15.13
CA GLY A 456 -14.98 -39.26 -13.70
C GLY A 456 -15.05 -40.71 -13.18
N HIS A 457 -15.29 -41.71 -14.04
CA HIS A 457 -15.36 -43.11 -13.63
C HIS A 457 -14.01 -43.83 -13.82
N ASN A 458 -13.75 -44.80 -12.93
CA ASN A 458 -12.62 -45.72 -13.06
C ASN A 458 -13.18 -47.11 -13.39
N VAL A 459 -12.93 -47.59 -14.59
CA VAL A 459 -13.48 -48.85 -15.11
C VAL A 459 -12.40 -49.91 -15.16
N THR A 460 -12.68 -51.10 -14.62
CA THR A 460 -11.80 -52.27 -14.76
C THR A 460 -12.55 -53.39 -15.46
N CYS A 461 -12.10 -53.81 -16.64
CA CYS A 461 -12.69 -54.91 -17.40
C CYS A 461 -11.82 -56.17 -17.33
N THR A 462 -12.42 -57.30 -17.01
CA THR A 462 -11.79 -58.61 -16.91
C THR A 462 -12.36 -59.58 -17.95
N LEU A 463 -11.48 -60.15 -18.77
CA LEU A 463 -11.80 -61.23 -19.71
C LEU A 463 -11.62 -62.59 -19.03
N ALA A 464 -12.65 -63.42 -19.02
CA ALA A 464 -12.50 -64.83 -18.64
C ALA A 464 -11.98 -65.65 -19.82
N THR A 465 -11.01 -66.53 -19.59
CA THR A 465 -10.53 -67.50 -20.59
C THR A 465 -10.43 -68.90 -19.97
N ASP A 466 -10.52 -69.93 -20.81
CA ASP A 466 -10.54 -71.34 -20.37
C ASP A 466 -9.76 -72.22 -21.34
N ASP A 467 -8.97 -73.17 -20.84
CA ASP A 467 -8.18 -74.07 -21.69
C ASP A 467 -9.02 -75.18 -22.33
N ILE A 468 -8.56 -75.70 -23.47
CA ILE A 468 -9.33 -76.65 -24.28
C ILE A 468 -8.90 -78.09 -23.96
N ALA A 469 -9.81 -78.88 -23.37
CA ALA A 469 -9.67 -80.33 -23.22
C ALA A 469 -9.23 -81.06 -24.51
N THR A 470 -8.20 -81.91 -24.42
CA THR A 470 -7.79 -82.78 -25.53
C THR A 470 -8.63 -84.07 -25.61
N PRO A 471 -9.07 -84.52 -26.81
CA PRO A 471 -9.89 -85.73 -26.93
C PRO A 471 -9.08 -87.04 -26.77
N PRO A 472 -9.65 -88.13 -26.21
CA PRO A 472 -8.93 -89.36 -25.89
C PRO A 472 -8.63 -90.26 -27.11
N TRP A 473 -7.40 -90.78 -27.20
CA TRP A 473 -6.92 -91.71 -28.26
C TRP A 473 -7.05 -93.21 -27.86
N THR A 474 -7.37 -94.11 -28.81
CA THR A 474 -7.39 -95.58 -28.62
C THR A 474 -6.57 -96.37 -29.66
N PHE A 475 -5.84 -97.43 -29.25
CA PHE A 475 -4.94 -98.24 -30.10
C PHE A 475 -5.58 -99.56 -30.67
N PRO A 476 -5.22 -100.04 -31.88
CA PRO A 476 -5.75 -101.28 -32.48
C PRO A 476 -4.97 -102.58 -32.15
N GLU A 477 -5.68 -103.72 -32.12
CA GLU A 477 -5.22 -105.07 -31.67
C GLU A 477 -4.64 -105.99 -32.80
N LYS A 478 -3.95 -107.09 -32.44
CA LYS A 478 -3.17 -107.99 -33.35
C LYS A 478 -4.01 -108.67 -34.46
N ALA A 479 -3.38 -109.01 -35.61
CA ALA A 479 -4.09 -109.67 -36.71
C ALA A 479 -4.51 -111.13 -36.44
N THR A 480 -5.72 -111.50 -36.84
CA THR A 480 -6.30 -112.84 -36.61
C THR A 480 -6.32 -113.69 -37.88
N LEU A 481 -5.90 -114.97 -37.79
CA LEU A 481 -5.87 -115.92 -38.92
C LEU A 481 -6.42 -117.30 -38.54
N LYS A 482 -7.48 -117.76 -39.21
CA LYS A 482 -8.05 -119.12 -39.04
C LYS A 482 -7.95 -119.92 -40.35
N VAL A 483 -7.29 -121.08 -40.31
CA VAL A 483 -7.06 -121.96 -41.49
C VAL A 483 -7.61 -123.37 -41.27
N LYS A 484 -8.56 -123.80 -42.13
CA LYS A 484 -9.06 -125.19 -42.16
C LYS A 484 -8.35 -126.00 -43.25
N ALA A 485 -7.37 -126.79 -42.85
CA ALA A 485 -6.50 -127.55 -43.76
C ALA A 485 -6.48 -129.07 -43.51
N LEU A 486 -6.09 -129.84 -44.52
CA LEU A 486 -5.89 -131.29 -44.45
C LEU A 486 -4.89 -131.62 -43.32
N LYS A 487 -5.16 -132.63 -42.49
CA LYS A 487 -4.28 -133.05 -41.38
C LYS A 487 -2.83 -133.30 -41.86
N LYS A 488 -1.82 -132.88 -41.09
CA LYS A 488 -0.38 -132.93 -41.45
C LYS A 488 0.09 -134.35 -41.82
N ALA A 489 -0.45 -135.35 -41.13
CA ALA A 489 -0.10 -136.76 -41.34
C ALA A 489 -0.74 -137.41 -42.58
N LYS A 490 -1.79 -136.81 -43.18
CA LYS A 490 -2.43 -137.38 -44.37
C LYS A 490 -1.52 -137.24 -45.59
N LYS A 491 -1.29 -138.34 -46.29
CA LYS A 491 -0.54 -138.38 -47.56
C LYS A 491 -1.48 -138.07 -48.73
N ILE A 492 -0.93 -137.48 -49.79
CA ILE A 492 -1.64 -137.16 -51.04
C ILE A 492 -1.46 -138.33 -52.01
N ARG A 493 -2.50 -138.76 -52.72
CA ARG A 493 -2.38 -139.85 -53.72
C ARG A 493 -1.57 -139.39 -54.93
N SER A 494 -0.73 -140.28 -55.50
CA SER A 494 0.09 -140.02 -56.70
C SER A 494 -0.71 -139.64 -57.95
N ALA A 495 -1.98 -140.04 -58.03
CA ALA A 495 -2.91 -139.62 -59.07
C ALA A 495 -4.27 -139.17 -58.47
N GLY A 496 -4.82 -138.06 -58.99
CA GLY A 496 -6.14 -137.55 -58.61
C GLY A 496 -6.14 -136.08 -58.13
N ARG A 497 -7.29 -135.61 -57.63
CA ARG A 497 -7.45 -134.26 -57.08
C ARG A 497 -7.54 -134.31 -55.54
N THR A 498 -6.73 -133.50 -54.85
CA THR A 498 -6.72 -133.40 -53.39
C THR A 498 -6.85 -131.94 -52.95
N LYS A 499 -7.77 -131.66 -52.02
CA LYS A 499 -7.91 -130.34 -51.40
C LYS A 499 -7.03 -130.26 -50.15
N LEU A 500 -6.04 -129.37 -50.14
CA LEU A 500 -5.12 -129.17 -49.02
C LEU A 500 -5.64 -128.13 -48.02
N VAL A 501 -6.25 -127.05 -48.52
CA VAL A 501 -6.85 -126.01 -47.68
C VAL A 501 -8.28 -125.77 -48.17
N ARG A 502 -9.24 -125.82 -47.24
CA ARG A 502 -10.69 -125.70 -47.52
C ARG A 502 -11.26 -124.32 -47.20
N LYS A 503 -10.70 -123.61 -46.22
CA LYS A 503 -11.11 -122.26 -45.81
C LYS A 503 -9.94 -121.52 -45.18
N ILE A 504 -9.86 -120.23 -45.47
CA ILE A 504 -8.97 -119.23 -44.85
C ILE A 504 -9.87 -118.06 -44.46
N SER A 505 -9.77 -117.60 -43.22
CA SER A 505 -10.51 -116.44 -42.70
C SER A 505 -9.57 -115.53 -41.91
N VAL A 506 -9.70 -114.23 -42.11
CA VAL A 506 -8.96 -113.15 -41.44
C VAL A 506 -9.94 -112.15 -40.84
N GLY A 507 -9.48 -111.30 -39.92
CA GLY A 507 -10.30 -110.24 -39.32
C GLY A 507 -10.76 -109.19 -40.34
N GLU A 508 -11.71 -108.35 -39.95
CA GLU A 508 -12.22 -107.25 -40.78
C GLU A 508 -11.10 -106.25 -41.11
N GLY A 509 -11.06 -105.74 -42.35
CA GLY A 509 -9.98 -104.88 -42.84
C GLY A 509 -8.64 -105.58 -43.15
N GLN A 510 -8.50 -106.88 -42.89
CA GLN A 510 -7.26 -107.63 -43.14
C GLN A 510 -7.30 -108.41 -44.47
N THR A 511 -6.13 -108.67 -45.06
CA THR A 511 -5.99 -109.48 -46.27
C THR A 511 -5.08 -110.69 -46.04
N ALA A 512 -5.32 -111.80 -46.74
CA ALA A 512 -4.49 -113.01 -46.68
C ALA A 512 -3.79 -113.30 -48.01
N SER A 513 -2.50 -113.65 -47.94
CA SER A 513 -1.70 -114.12 -49.08
C SER A 513 -1.41 -115.62 -48.96
N VAL A 514 -1.47 -116.35 -50.08
CA VAL A 514 -1.27 -117.81 -50.13
C VAL A 514 -0.14 -118.18 -51.08
N THR A 515 0.86 -118.90 -50.56
CA THR A 515 2.02 -119.38 -51.31
C THR A 515 2.12 -120.90 -51.24
N VAL A 516 2.33 -121.55 -52.39
CA VAL A 516 2.47 -123.01 -52.49
C VAL A 516 3.80 -123.36 -53.15
N LYS A 517 4.59 -124.23 -52.51
CA LYS A 517 5.88 -124.72 -53.01
C LYS A 517 5.86 -126.25 -53.14
N ILE A 518 6.28 -126.77 -54.29
CA ILE A 518 6.47 -128.20 -54.55
C ILE A 518 7.96 -128.53 -54.50
N LEU A 519 8.33 -129.61 -53.80
CA LEU A 519 9.72 -130.02 -53.54
C LEU A 519 9.92 -131.52 -53.89
N PRO A 520 10.93 -131.89 -54.69
CA PRO A 520 11.88 -131.03 -55.40
C PRO A 520 11.23 -130.26 -56.56
N LYS A 521 11.83 -129.12 -56.94
CA LYS A 521 11.24 -128.15 -57.90
C LYS A 521 10.89 -128.76 -59.27
N LYS A 522 11.58 -129.85 -59.66
CA LYS A 522 11.36 -130.62 -60.90
C LYS A 522 10.02 -131.38 -60.95
N ALA A 523 9.34 -131.62 -59.81
CA ALA A 523 8.07 -132.35 -59.75
C ALA A 523 6.82 -131.51 -60.12
N ARG A 524 6.98 -130.28 -60.60
CA ARG A 524 5.87 -129.36 -60.93
C ARG A 524 5.05 -129.79 -62.14
N LYS A 525 5.65 -130.44 -63.16
CA LYS A 525 4.92 -130.83 -64.39
C LYS A 525 3.81 -131.86 -64.12
N THR A 526 3.97 -132.74 -63.13
CA THR A 526 2.97 -133.76 -62.75
C THR A 526 2.08 -133.35 -61.56
N VAL A 527 2.34 -132.18 -60.94
CA VAL A 527 1.55 -131.64 -59.82
C VAL A 527 1.10 -130.21 -60.14
N THR A 528 -0.14 -130.07 -60.58
CA THR A 528 -0.76 -128.77 -60.85
C THR A 528 -1.44 -128.23 -59.59
N VAL A 529 -1.24 -126.95 -59.27
CA VAL A 529 -1.83 -126.29 -58.09
C VAL A 529 -2.80 -125.21 -58.54
N LYS A 530 -4.05 -125.26 -58.08
CA LYS A 530 -5.01 -124.17 -58.17
C LYS A 530 -5.19 -123.57 -56.77
N LYS A 531 -4.82 -122.30 -56.60
CA LYS A 531 -5.02 -121.55 -55.36
C LYS A 531 -6.00 -120.40 -55.57
N THR A 532 -6.85 -120.16 -54.59
CA THR A 532 -7.66 -118.95 -54.47
C THR A 532 -7.38 -118.30 -53.12
N LYS A 533 -7.96 -117.12 -52.85
CA LYS A 533 -7.83 -116.44 -51.55
C LYS A 533 -8.32 -117.29 -50.36
N GLN A 534 -9.12 -118.35 -50.59
CA GLN A 534 -9.70 -119.19 -49.52
C GLN A 534 -9.32 -120.68 -49.57
N ARG A 535 -8.78 -121.19 -50.70
CA ARG A 535 -8.59 -122.64 -50.92
C ARG A 535 -7.30 -122.95 -51.65
N VAL A 536 -6.74 -124.12 -51.36
CA VAL A 536 -5.60 -124.69 -52.09
C VAL A 536 -5.95 -126.10 -52.50
N VAL A 537 -6.02 -126.33 -53.82
CA VAL A 537 -6.32 -127.63 -54.41
C VAL A 537 -5.17 -128.03 -55.31
N VAL A 538 -4.75 -129.29 -55.18
CA VAL A 538 -3.67 -129.86 -55.99
C VAL A 538 -4.21 -131.02 -56.81
N ARG A 539 -3.80 -131.09 -58.08
CA ARG A 539 -4.06 -132.22 -58.97
C ARG A 539 -2.73 -132.91 -59.25
N THR A 540 -2.68 -134.20 -58.97
CA THR A 540 -1.53 -135.06 -59.22
C THR A 540 -1.83 -135.97 -60.40
N GLY A 541 -0.85 -136.15 -61.30
CA GLY A 541 -0.92 -137.08 -62.43
C GLY A 541 0.37 -137.90 -62.50
N ASN A 542 0.38 -139.07 -61.87
CA ASN A 542 1.57 -139.90 -61.65
C ASN A 542 2.74 -139.11 -61.03
N ALA A 543 2.43 -138.34 -59.98
CA ALA A 543 3.42 -137.56 -59.27
C ALA A 543 4.46 -138.47 -58.58
N PRO A 544 5.78 -138.14 -58.65
CA PRO A 544 6.83 -138.98 -58.09
C PRO A 544 6.64 -139.24 -56.59
N ARG A 545 6.87 -140.50 -56.17
CA ARG A 545 6.92 -140.87 -54.75
C ARG A 545 8.00 -140.01 -54.04
N LYS A 546 7.70 -139.55 -52.81
CA LYS A 546 8.52 -138.62 -51.98
C LYS A 546 8.42 -137.12 -52.32
N THR A 547 7.63 -136.70 -53.32
CA THR A 547 7.33 -135.28 -53.56
C THR A 547 6.62 -134.65 -52.36
N ARG A 548 6.96 -133.41 -51.97
CA ARG A 548 6.32 -132.66 -50.88
C ARG A 548 5.66 -131.40 -51.39
N ILE A 549 4.48 -131.08 -50.86
CA ILE A 549 3.75 -129.85 -51.14
C ILE A 549 3.65 -129.04 -49.85
N ARG A 550 4.29 -127.86 -49.83
CA ARG A 550 4.27 -126.91 -48.71
C ARG A 550 3.37 -125.73 -49.04
N VAL A 551 2.45 -125.40 -48.14
CA VAL A 551 1.54 -124.24 -48.24
C VAL A 551 1.86 -123.29 -47.09
N ARG A 552 2.05 -122.01 -47.40
CA ARG A 552 2.22 -120.89 -46.46
C ARG A 552 1.11 -119.86 -46.68
N ILE A 553 0.49 -119.39 -45.61
CA ILE A 553 -0.59 -118.40 -45.63
C ILE A 553 -0.22 -117.31 -44.61
N THR A 554 -0.30 -116.04 -44.99
CA THR A 554 0.04 -114.90 -44.12
C THR A 554 -1.09 -113.87 -44.17
N SER A 555 -1.47 -113.29 -43.01
CA SER A 555 -2.46 -112.21 -42.90
C SER A 555 -1.85 -110.91 -42.38
N GLY A 556 -2.35 -109.77 -42.89
CA GLY A 556 -1.95 -108.41 -42.49
C GLY A 556 -2.86 -107.33 -43.09
N GLY A 557 -2.63 -106.08 -42.69
CA GLY A 557 -3.34 -104.87 -43.13
C GLY A 557 -2.70 -103.62 -42.53
N SER A 558 -3.04 -102.42 -43.03
CA SER A 558 -2.54 -101.17 -42.45
C SER A 558 -2.94 -101.08 -40.97
N GLY A 559 -1.98 -100.81 -40.08
CA GLY A 559 -2.22 -100.72 -38.63
C GLY A 559 -2.32 -102.04 -37.86
N TYR A 560 -2.07 -103.20 -38.48
CA TYR A 560 -2.16 -104.51 -37.80
C TYR A 560 -0.82 -105.28 -37.78
N SER A 561 -0.48 -105.91 -36.65
CA SER A 561 0.66 -106.83 -36.56
C SER A 561 0.38 -108.16 -37.29
N THR A 562 1.25 -108.57 -38.22
CA THR A 562 1.03 -109.72 -39.14
C THR A 562 1.09 -111.11 -38.49
N THR A 563 0.29 -112.08 -39.01
CA THR A 563 0.22 -113.48 -38.52
C THR A 563 0.40 -114.50 -39.66
N THR A 564 1.13 -115.62 -39.43
CA THR A 564 1.48 -116.62 -40.49
C THR A 564 1.19 -118.08 -40.11
N TRP A 565 0.68 -118.87 -41.06
CA TRP A 565 0.44 -120.32 -40.98
C TRP A 565 1.18 -121.11 -42.08
N VAL A 566 1.82 -122.23 -41.73
CA VAL A 566 2.56 -123.08 -42.70
C VAL A 566 2.31 -124.57 -42.48
N ARG A 567 2.10 -125.34 -43.55
CA ARG A 567 2.00 -126.81 -43.50
C ARG A 567 2.57 -127.49 -44.74
N THR A 568 3.08 -128.72 -44.59
CA THR A 568 3.66 -129.52 -45.67
C THR A 568 3.08 -130.94 -45.66
N TRP A 569 2.78 -131.50 -46.84
CA TRP A 569 2.29 -132.88 -47.03
C TRP A 569 3.15 -133.64 -48.03
N ARG A 570 3.20 -134.97 -47.92
CA ARG A 570 3.94 -135.87 -48.83
C ARG A 570 2.99 -136.57 -49.81
N VAL A 571 3.41 -136.70 -51.06
CA VAL A 571 2.74 -137.51 -52.08
C VAL A 571 3.18 -138.98 -51.92
N ARG A 572 2.20 -139.89 -51.88
CA ARG A 572 2.36 -141.34 -51.75
C ARG A 572 2.10 -142.02 -53.07
#